data_AF-A0A531MPD1-F1
#
_entry.id   AF-A0A531MPD1-F1
#
_cell.length_a   1.000
_cell.length_b   1.000
_cell.length_c   1.000
_cell.angle_alpha   90.00
_cell.angle_beta   90.00
_cell.angle_gamma   90.00
#
_symmetry.space_group_name_H-M   'P 1'
#
loop_
_entity.id
_entity.type
_entity.pdbx_description
1 polymer ?
#
loop_
_entity_poly.entity_id
_entity_poly.type
_entity_poly.pdbx_seq_one_letter_code
_entity_poly.pdbx_strand_id
1 'polypeptide(L)'
;MNWSISFEPLLSWPFLALVLVPLALLALVGLWFRQRGAVLRFVALLALAAALFNPVFLNEEREPLKSVVALIVDRSQSQDIGDRTKQTDEAVAGLQQRLGRFKQFDVRVVEAGKSEAAEERTETRLFGALEGAFRDVPPSRIGGAIMITDGEVHDTPSGTPDFNAPLHALITGNDHEKDRRIRFENAPRFGLVGKPLDMTYRVISTENETGPVDVRVSVNGEQVSVEHATVGQAMPLQVTIPGAGRNIIELAIDREPGELTDTNNRAIALVDGIRENLRVLLVSGEPHAGERTWRNLLKSDASVDLVHFTILRPPEKQDGTPINELSLIAFPTRELFVEKIKDFDLIIFDRYQHRDVLPILYYDYISEYVEKGGALLIAAGPEYSGESSIARTPLMSALPAMPSGEVVDKAFYPRLTDLG
;
A
#
# COMPACT_ATOMS: atom_id res chain seq x y z
N MET A 1 58.66 22.23 3.72
CA MET A 1 59.63 22.01 4.81
C MET A 1 59.61 23.21 5.72
N ASN A 2 58.99 23.07 6.89
CA ASN A 2 59.02 24.09 7.92
C ASN A 2 60.05 23.64 8.95
N TRP A 3 61.20 24.29 8.96
CA TRP A 3 62.21 24.07 9.98
C TRP A 3 61.88 24.96 11.17
N SER A 4 61.74 24.37 12.35
CA SER A 4 61.62 25.12 13.60
C SER A 4 62.76 24.75 14.55
N ILE A 5 63.23 25.75 15.30
CA ILE A 5 64.20 25.56 16.38
C ILE A 5 63.40 25.59 17.67
N SER A 6 63.37 24.47 18.38
CA SER A 6 62.80 24.38 19.73
C SER A 6 63.93 24.35 20.75
N PHE A 7 63.73 25.00 21.90
CA PHE A 7 64.66 24.92 23.03
C PHE A 7 64.04 24.02 24.08
N GLU A 8 64.66 22.86 24.32
CA GLU A 8 64.23 21.89 25.32
C GLU A 8 65.25 21.86 26.48
N PRO A 9 65.23 22.87 27.36
CA PRO A 9 66.23 22.98 28.40
C PRO A 9 66.19 21.81 29.37
N LEU A 10 67.35 21.26 29.75
CA LEU A 10 67.45 20.12 30.67
C LEU A 10 66.95 20.44 32.09
N LEU A 11 66.90 21.73 32.42
CA LEU A 11 66.45 22.27 33.71
C LEU A 11 65.36 23.31 33.45
N SER A 12 64.47 23.54 34.42
CA SER A 12 63.46 24.59 34.24
C SER A 12 64.11 25.97 34.07
N TRP A 13 63.44 26.83 33.29
CA TRP A 13 63.92 28.17 32.96
C TRP A 13 64.42 29.00 34.16
N PRO A 14 63.76 28.98 35.33
CA PRO A 14 64.26 29.70 36.52
C PRO A 14 65.59 29.17 37.05
N PHE A 15 65.80 27.85 37.07
CA PHE A 15 67.06 27.26 37.53
C PHE A 15 68.21 27.53 36.56
N LEU A 16 67.94 27.50 35.25
CA LEU A 16 68.92 27.90 34.26
C LEU A 16 69.33 29.36 34.42
N ALA A 17 68.37 30.26 34.60
CA ALA A 17 68.67 31.67 34.85
C ALA A 17 69.50 31.84 36.14
N LEU A 18 69.13 31.14 37.22
CA LEU A 18 69.84 31.20 38.50
C LEU A 18 71.31 30.77 38.38
N VAL A 19 71.63 29.78 37.55
CA VAL A 19 73.00 29.27 37.36
C VAL A 19 73.78 30.07 36.34
N LEU A 20 73.18 30.36 35.18
CA LEU A 20 73.88 30.97 34.05
C LEU A 20 74.10 32.48 34.23
N VAL A 21 73.17 33.20 34.87
CA VAL A 21 73.28 34.67 35.03
C VAL A 21 74.49 35.08 35.91
N PRO A 22 74.71 34.51 37.11
CA PRO A 22 75.90 34.84 37.90
C PRO A 22 77.20 34.45 37.19
N LEU A 23 77.23 33.29 36.52
CA LEU A 23 78.40 32.84 35.76
C LEU A 23 78.71 33.77 34.57
N ALA A 24 77.68 34.25 33.88
CA ALA A 24 77.82 35.22 32.79
C ALA A 24 78.35 36.55 33.28
N LEU A 25 77.84 37.06 34.42
CA LEU A 25 78.34 38.29 35.03
C LEU A 25 79.83 38.17 35.41
N LEU A 26 80.25 37.07 36.04
CA LEU A 26 81.65 36.81 36.36
C LEU A 26 82.54 36.72 35.11
N ALA A 27 82.06 36.05 34.06
CA ALA A 27 82.80 35.94 32.80
C ALA A 27 82.95 37.30 32.10
N LEU A 28 81.90 38.14 32.10
CA LEU A 28 81.92 39.49 31.53
C LEU A 28 82.87 40.42 32.29
N VAL A 29 82.84 40.38 33.62
CA VAL A 29 83.80 41.12 34.47
C VAL A 29 85.23 40.67 34.19
N GLY A 30 85.47 39.36 34.05
CA GLY A 30 86.79 38.83 33.69
C GLY A 30 87.28 39.29 32.30
N LEU A 31 86.37 39.41 31.32
CA LEU A 31 86.66 39.99 30.01
C LEU A 31 86.97 41.49 30.11
N TRP A 32 86.18 42.24 30.89
CA TRP A 32 86.34 43.69 31.08
C TRP A 32 87.69 44.04 31.69
N PHE A 33 88.11 43.29 32.72
CA PHE A 33 89.42 43.45 33.35
C PHE A 33 90.57 42.75 32.61
N ARG A 34 90.32 42.21 31.41
CA ARG A 34 91.29 41.54 30.51
C ARG A 34 92.15 40.48 31.23
N GLN A 35 91.54 39.71 32.12
CA GLN A 35 92.27 38.67 32.84
C GLN A 35 92.77 37.58 31.88
N ARG A 36 93.97 37.04 32.17
CA ARG A 36 94.54 35.95 31.38
C ARG A 36 93.58 34.74 31.39
N GLY A 37 93.17 34.28 30.22
CA GLY A 37 92.24 33.15 30.06
C GLY A 37 90.74 33.51 30.10
N ALA A 38 90.38 34.79 30.20
CA ALA A 38 88.97 35.22 30.24
C ALA A 38 88.19 34.81 28.98
N VAL A 39 88.81 34.89 27.79
CA VAL A 39 88.19 34.47 26.53
C VAL A 39 87.84 32.98 26.53
N LEU A 40 88.75 32.13 27.00
CA LEU A 40 88.52 30.68 27.08
C LEU A 40 87.39 30.35 28.06
N ARG A 41 87.32 31.02 29.22
CA ARG A 41 86.23 30.84 30.19
C ARG A 41 84.89 31.29 29.63
N PHE A 42 84.86 32.38 28.86
CA PHE A 42 83.64 32.85 28.22
C PHE A 42 83.15 31.89 27.12
N VAL A 43 84.04 31.40 26.27
CA VAL A 43 83.69 30.38 25.26
C VAL A 43 83.21 29.08 25.91
N ALA A 44 83.86 28.63 26.99
CA ALA A 44 83.41 27.47 27.75
C ALA A 44 82.02 27.67 28.36
N LEU A 45 81.73 28.87 28.89
CA LEU A 45 80.40 29.20 29.39
C LEU A 45 79.35 29.23 28.28
N LEU A 46 79.68 29.77 27.10
CA LEU A 46 78.78 29.73 25.94
C LEU A 46 78.48 28.31 25.48
N ALA A 47 79.49 27.43 25.45
CA ALA A 47 79.31 26.02 25.13
C ALA A 47 78.44 25.31 26.17
N LEU A 48 78.66 25.57 27.47
CA LEU A 48 77.84 25.05 28.55
C LEU A 48 76.39 25.56 28.46
N ALA A 49 76.19 26.85 28.20
CA ALA A 49 74.88 27.44 28.03
C ALA A 49 74.15 26.82 26.82
N ALA A 50 74.82 26.67 25.68
CA ALA A 50 74.25 26.02 24.50
C ALA A 50 73.84 24.56 24.78
N ALA A 51 74.68 23.81 25.51
CA ALA A 51 74.37 22.44 25.92
C ALA A 51 73.16 22.38 26.89
N LEU A 52 73.04 23.35 27.80
CA LEU A 52 71.95 23.42 28.77
C LEU A 52 70.62 23.90 28.16
N PHE A 53 70.68 24.82 27.19
CA PHE A 53 69.51 25.26 26.42
C PHE A 53 69.04 24.19 25.42
N ASN A 54 69.94 23.28 25.02
CA ASN A 54 69.67 22.11 24.17
C ASN A 54 68.77 22.45 22.95
N PRO A 55 69.29 23.23 21.98
CA PRO A 55 68.54 23.56 20.78
C PRO A 55 68.32 22.31 19.91
N VAL A 56 67.06 21.98 19.66
CA VAL A 56 66.68 20.84 18.81
C VAL A 56 66.16 21.36 17.47
N PHE A 57 66.70 20.82 16.38
CA PHE A 57 66.19 21.05 15.03
C PHE A 57 65.05 20.07 14.76
N LEU A 58 63.82 20.58 14.69
CA LEU A 58 62.66 19.77 14.33
C LEU A 58 62.40 19.90 12.83
N ASN A 59 62.47 18.77 12.12
CA ASN A 59 61.94 18.68 10.76
C ASN A 59 60.54 18.08 10.85
N GLU A 60 59.51 18.91 10.70
CA GLU A 60 58.13 18.45 10.72
C GLU A 60 57.71 18.00 9.32
N GLU A 61 57.73 16.68 9.08
CA GLU A 61 57.15 16.07 7.89
C GLU A 61 55.64 15.90 8.10
N ARG A 62 54.85 16.79 7.49
CA ARG A 62 53.39 16.69 7.45
C ARG A 62 52.95 16.12 6.11
N GLU A 63 52.40 14.92 6.10
CA GLU A 63 51.65 14.42 4.94
C GLU A 63 50.19 14.88 5.05
N PRO A 64 49.70 15.74 4.14
CA PRO A 64 48.30 16.12 4.14
C PRO A 64 47.44 14.90 3.76
N LEU A 65 46.49 14.56 4.63
CA LEU A 65 45.52 13.49 4.35
C LEU A 65 44.61 13.92 3.19
N LYS A 66 44.32 12.98 2.28
CA LYS A 66 43.38 13.21 1.20
C LYS A 66 41.95 13.37 1.73
N SER A 67 41.25 14.37 1.24
CA SER A 67 39.83 14.56 1.49
C SER A 67 39.01 13.61 0.62
N VAL A 68 38.02 12.94 1.20
CA VAL A 68 37.15 12.01 0.49
C VAL A 68 35.97 12.76 -0.11
N VAL A 69 35.72 12.56 -1.40
CA VAL A 69 34.54 13.08 -2.10
C VAL A 69 33.69 11.90 -2.54
N ALA A 70 32.45 11.83 -2.06
CA ALA A 70 31.51 10.79 -2.48
C ALA A 70 30.81 11.21 -3.77
N LEU A 71 30.82 10.36 -4.77
CA LEU A 71 30.01 10.47 -5.99
C LEU A 71 28.93 9.39 -5.93
N ILE A 72 27.71 9.80 -5.60
CA ILE A 72 26.56 8.90 -5.50
C ILE A 72 25.82 8.93 -6.84
N VAL A 73 25.68 7.76 -7.45
CA VAL A 73 25.07 7.59 -8.77
C VAL A 73 23.75 6.87 -8.59
N ASP A 74 22.65 7.55 -8.90
CA ASP A 74 21.34 6.93 -8.95
C ASP A 74 21.24 6.00 -10.16
N ARG A 75 20.84 4.75 -9.91
CA ARG A 75 20.59 3.70 -10.89
C ARG A 75 19.23 3.04 -10.65
N SER A 76 18.30 3.78 -10.04
CA SER A 76 16.90 3.36 -9.90
C SER A 76 16.20 3.27 -11.26
N GLN A 77 15.00 2.68 -11.31
CA GLN A 77 14.24 2.53 -12.55
C GLN A 77 13.90 3.87 -13.22
N SER A 78 13.83 4.97 -12.47
CA SER A 78 13.57 6.28 -13.05
C SER A 78 14.74 6.82 -13.87
N GLN A 79 15.95 6.29 -13.68
CA GLN A 79 17.15 6.59 -14.48
C GLN A 79 17.23 5.80 -15.78
N ASP A 80 16.40 4.77 -15.96
CA ASP A 80 16.28 4.00 -17.22
C ASP A 80 15.37 4.70 -18.24
N ILE A 81 14.75 5.82 -17.87
CA ILE A 81 13.78 6.53 -18.71
C ILE A 81 14.48 7.51 -19.65
N GLY A 82 14.22 7.36 -20.96
CA GLY A 82 14.74 8.27 -21.99
C GLY A 82 16.27 8.21 -22.11
N ASP A 83 16.92 9.37 -22.18
CA ASP A 83 18.38 9.51 -22.29
C ASP A 83 19.08 9.61 -20.92
N ARG A 84 18.36 9.48 -19.80
CA ARG A 84 18.89 9.72 -18.44
C ARG A 84 20.08 8.81 -18.12
N THR A 85 20.02 7.52 -18.47
CA THR A 85 21.14 6.59 -18.25
C THR A 85 22.43 7.09 -18.90
N LYS A 86 22.33 7.58 -20.14
CA LYS A 86 23.47 8.09 -20.90
C LYS A 86 23.99 9.40 -20.30
N GLN A 87 23.09 10.31 -19.92
CA GLN A 87 23.47 11.55 -19.22
C GLN A 87 24.20 11.25 -17.90
N THR A 88 23.70 10.28 -17.13
CA THR A 88 24.31 9.83 -15.88
C THR A 88 25.70 9.26 -16.11
N ASP A 89 25.87 8.39 -17.10
CA ASP A 89 27.19 7.82 -17.45
C ASP A 89 28.20 8.88 -17.90
N GLU A 90 27.76 9.82 -18.74
CA GLU A 90 28.59 10.94 -19.19
C GLU A 90 28.97 11.88 -18.03
N ALA A 91 28.02 12.15 -17.12
CA ALA A 91 28.26 12.96 -15.93
C ALA A 91 29.25 12.29 -14.96
N VAL A 92 29.11 10.98 -14.72
CA VAL A 92 30.03 10.19 -13.88
C VAL A 92 31.44 10.23 -14.47
N ALA A 93 31.59 9.93 -15.76
CA ALA A 93 32.89 9.93 -16.43
C ALA A 93 33.54 11.33 -16.41
N GLY A 94 32.75 12.38 -16.68
CA GLY A 94 33.21 13.77 -16.64
C GLY A 94 33.65 14.22 -15.25
N LEU A 95 32.91 13.85 -14.20
CA LEU A 95 33.25 14.17 -12.81
C LEU A 95 34.48 13.41 -12.33
N GLN A 96 34.60 12.11 -12.61
CA GLN A 96 35.79 11.33 -12.31
C GLN A 96 37.03 11.92 -12.97
N GLN A 97 36.94 12.33 -14.24
CA GLN A 97 38.05 12.94 -14.96
C GLN A 97 38.46 14.30 -14.36
N ARG A 98 37.49 15.14 -13.98
CA ARG A 98 37.76 16.48 -13.39
C ARG A 98 38.31 16.37 -11.98
N LEU A 99 37.70 15.55 -11.13
CA LEU A 99 38.14 15.34 -9.75
C LEU A 99 39.49 14.62 -9.68
N GLY A 100 39.75 13.66 -10.58
CA GLY A 100 41.02 12.95 -10.67
C GLY A 100 42.24 13.83 -10.99
N ARG A 101 42.04 15.04 -11.52
CA ARG A 101 43.12 16.03 -11.72
C ARG A 101 43.67 16.57 -10.40
N PHE A 102 42.91 16.46 -9.32
CA PHE A 102 43.27 16.97 -8.00
C PHE A 102 43.73 15.82 -7.09
N LYS A 103 45.05 15.68 -6.90
CA LYS A 103 45.65 14.61 -6.07
C LYS A 103 45.29 14.65 -4.58
N GLN A 104 44.69 15.76 -4.13
CA GLN A 104 44.20 15.97 -2.77
C GLN A 104 42.87 15.30 -2.48
N PHE A 105 42.14 14.86 -3.51
CA PHE A 105 40.85 14.18 -3.37
C PHE A 105 40.96 12.67 -3.56
N ASP A 106 40.23 11.93 -2.75
CA ASP A 106 39.95 10.51 -2.90
C ASP A 106 38.48 10.35 -3.30
N VAL A 107 38.23 10.05 -4.57
CA VAL A 107 36.87 10.01 -5.13
C VAL A 107 36.30 8.61 -4.97
N ARG A 108 35.22 8.48 -4.21
CA ARG A 108 34.51 7.21 -4.03
C ARG A 108 33.22 7.23 -4.82
N VAL A 109 33.10 6.33 -5.79
CA VAL A 109 31.87 6.19 -6.58
C VAL A 109 31.03 5.08 -5.99
N VAL A 110 29.79 5.40 -5.67
CA VAL A 110 28.81 4.46 -5.11
C VAL A 110 27.56 4.52 -5.98
N GLU A 111 27.16 3.37 -6.53
CA GLU A 111 25.90 3.25 -7.24
C GLU A 111 24.79 2.86 -6.27
N ALA A 112 23.67 3.57 -6.31
CA ALA A 112 22.48 3.33 -5.49
C ALA A 112 21.30 2.92 -6.38
N GLY A 113 20.30 2.20 -5.84
CA GLY A 113 19.08 1.82 -6.57
C GLY A 113 19.14 0.49 -7.34
N LYS A 114 20.32 -0.13 -7.51
CA LYS A 114 20.50 -1.50 -8.03
C LYS A 114 20.41 -2.54 -6.91
N SER A 115 19.23 -2.78 -6.35
CA SER A 115 19.02 -3.93 -5.44
C SER A 115 18.41 -5.12 -6.18
N GLU A 116 18.86 -6.34 -5.87
CA GLU A 116 18.29 -7.59 -6.41
C GLU A 116 16.86 -7.84 -5.88
N ALA A 117 16.55 -7.32 -4.69
CA ALA A 117 15.22 -7.43 -4.09
C ALA A 117 14.22 -6.54 -4.83
N ALA A 118 13.12 -7.12 -5.32
CA ALA A 118 12.11 -6.43 -6.13
C ALA A 118 11.44 -5.25 -5.39
N GLU A 119 11.31 -5.33 -4.07
CA GLU A 119 10.67 -4.28 -3.25
C GLU A 119 11.54 -3.03 -3.13
N GLU A 120 12.86 -3.17 -3.07
CA GLU A 120 13.80 -2.04 -2.95
C GLU A 120 14.04 -1.30 -4.27
N ARG A 121 13.64 -1.87 -5.42
CA ARG A 121 13.76 -1.21 -6.73
C ARG A 121 12.79 -0.06 -6.95
N THR A 122 11.78 0.09 -6.09
CA THR A 122 10.75 1.13 -6.21
C THR A 122 11.16 2.42 -5.48
N GLU A 123 12.08 2.36 -4.51
CA GLU A 123 12.49 3.51 -3.71
C GLU A 123 13.92 3.95 -4.04
N THR A 124 14.09 5.23 -4.37
CA THR A 124 15.42 5.82 -4.59
C THR A 124 16.01 6.28 -3.27
N ARG A 125 16.93 5.47 -2.71
CA ARG A 125 17.62 5.73 -1.43
C ARG A 125 19.06 6.17 -1.64
N LEU A 126 19.32 7.47 -1.73
CA LEU A 126 20.66 8.02 -1.99
C LEU A 126 21.40 8.42 -0.72
N PHE A 127 20.69 8.88 0.32
CA PHE A 127 21.29 9.27 1.59
C PHE A 127 21.81 8.06 2.37
N GLY A 128 21.11 6.93 2.32
CA GLY A 128 21.62 5.67 2.88
C GLY A 128 22.90 5.20 2.21
N ALA A 129 23.00 5.34 0.88
CA ALA A 129 24.23 5.04 0.13
C ALA A 129 25.37 6.01 0.49
N LEU A 130 25.04 7.29 0.71
CA LEU A 130 25.98 8.31 1.14
C LEU A 130 26.56 8.02 2.54
N GLU A 131 25.69 7.71 3.51
CA GLU A 131 26.10 7.32 4.87
C GLU A 131 26.99 6.08 4.84
N GLY A 132 26.63 5.09 4.00
CA GLY A 132 27.47 3.92 3.74
C GLY A 132 28.85 4.28 3.22
N ALA A 133 28.94 5.25 2.30
CA ALA A 133 30.20 5.72 1.70
C ALA A 133 31.13 6.44 2.70
N PHE A 134 30.55 7.04 3.75
CA PHE A 134 31.28 7.78 4.78
C PHE A 134 31.51 7.01 6.08
N ARG A 135 30.95 5.80 6.24
CA ARG A 135 31.02 5.01 7.48
C ARG A 135 32.45 4.74 8.00
N ASP A 136 33.41 4.61 7.10
CA ASP A 136 34.84 4.38 7.38
C ASP A 136 35.70 5.64 7.21
N VAL A 137 35.07 6.81 7.01
CA VAL A 137 35.75 8.09 6.77
C VAL A 137 35.63 8.98 8.02
N PRO A 138 36.75 9.40 8.64
CA PRO A 138 36.72 10.38 9.72
C PRO A 138 36.06 11.69 9.26
N PRO A 139 35.23 12.36 10.09
CA PRO A 139 34.53 13.58 9.70
C PRO A 139 35.44 14.70 9.17
N SER A 140 36.66 14.81 9.70
CA SER A 140 37.67 15.80 9.25
C SER A 140 38.22 15.56 7.84
N ARG A 141 37.99 14.37 7.27
CA ARG A 141 38.41 14.02 5.91
C ARG A 141 37.29 14.14 4.89
N ILE A 142 36.04 14.38 5.29
CA ILE A 142 34.92 14.51 4.35
C ILE A 142 35.07 15.84 3.61
N GLY A 143 35.31 15.76 2.30
CA GLY A 143 35.48 16.93 1.42
C GLY A 143 34.17 17.41 0.79
N GLY A 144 33.18 16.52 0.65
CA GLY A 144 31.87 16.81 0.07
C GLY A 144 31.24 15.60 -0.60
N ALA A 145 30.04 15.81 -1.13
CA ALA A 145 29.28 14.79 -1.86
C ALA A 145 28.67 15.38 -3.13
N ILE A 146 28.63 14.59 -4.20
CA ILE A 146 27.95 14.89 -5.45
C ILE A 146 26.98 13.76 -5.72
N MET A 147 25.69 14.08 -5.86
CA MET A 147 24.65 13.13 -6.25
C MET A 147 24.27 13.35 -7.72
N ILE A 148 24.08 12.28 -8.48
CA ILE A 148 23.51 12.32 -9.82
C ILE A 148 22.19 11.57 -9.77
N THR A 149 21.08 12.26 -9.99
CA THR A 149 19.71 11.74 -9.84
C THR A 149 18.72 12.56 -10.67
N ASP A 150 17.47 12.15 -10.79
CA ASP A 150 16.39 12.93 -11.42
C ASP A 150 15.70 13.89 -10.45
N GLY A 151 16.11 13.88 -9.17
CA GLY A 151 15.64 14.79 -8.13
C GLY A 151 14.62 14.17 -7.18
N GLU A 152 14.11 12.98 -7.48
CA GLU A 152 13.11 12.29 -6.65
C GLU A 152 13.77 11.27 -5.72
N VAL A 153 14.14 11.74 -4.53
CA VAL A 153 14.86 10.93 -3.52
C VAL A 153 13.99 10.68 -2.30
N HIS A 154 13.75 9.40 -2.00
CA HIS A 154 12.76 8.95 -1.00
C HIS A 154 13.30 8.95 0.43
N ASP A 155 14.62 8.96 0.62
CA ASP A 155 15.28 8.98 1.92
C ASP A 155 15.88 10.36 2.27
N THR A 156 15.36 11.42 1.65
CA THR A 156 15.80 12.78 1.94
C THR A 156 15.52 13.12 3.42
N PRO A 157 16.55 13.52 4.21
CA PRO A 157 16.35 13.90 5.60
C PRO A 157 15.45 15.15 5.67
N SER A 158 14.60 15.21 6.69
CA SER A 158 13.67 16.34 6.91
C SER A 158 14.38 17.66 7.31
N GLY A 159 15.70 17.67 7.39
CA GLY A 159 16.52 18.84 7.69
C GLY A 159 17.91 18.74 7.05
N THR A 160 18.84 19.58 7.51
CA THR A 160 20.23 19.55 7.01
C THR A 160 20.87 18.19 7.32
N PRO A 161 21.53 17.54 6.35
CA PRO A 161 22.26 16.29 6.59
C PRO A 161 23.31 16.44 7.70
N ASP A 162 23.54 15.39 8.49
CA ASP A 162 24.43 15.39 9.67
C ASP A 162 25.93 15.37 9.33
N PHE A 163 26.31 15.69 8.08
CA PHE A 163 27.70 15.80 7.65
C PHE A 163 28.05 17.25 7.29
N ASN A 164 29.16 17.73 7.83
CA ASN A 164 29.59 19.12 7.70
C ASN A 164 30.44 19.35 6.45
N ALA A 165 29.88 19.08 5.26
CA ALA A 165 30.55 19.26 3.97
C ALA A 165 29.54 19.65 2.87
N PRO A 166 30.00 20.26 1.75
CA PRO A 166 29.09 20.65 0.66
C PRO A 166 28.45 19.43 -0.01
N LEU A 167 27.15 19.53 -0.27
CA LEU A 167 26.37 18.59 -1.07
C LEU A 167 25.96 19.28 -2.38
N HIS A 168 26.30 18.66 -3.50
CA HIS A 168 25.88 19.09 -4.83
C HIS A 168 25.01 18.00 -5.46
N ALA A 169 24.00 18.41 -6.22
CA ALA A 169 23.19 17.49 -7.02
C ALA A 169 23.29 17.89 -8.50
N LEU A 170 23.50 16.90 -9.37
CA LEU A 170 23.33 17.02 -10.80
C LEU A 170 22.02 16.32 -11.16
N ILE A 171 21.07 17.11 -11.66
CA ILE A 171 19.75 16.63 -12.03
C ILE A 171 19.79 16.17 -13.50
N THR A 172 19.44 14.92 -13.73
CA THR A 172 19.32 14.30 -15.05
C THR A 172 17.90 14.48 -15.58
N GLY A 173 17.75 14.64 -16.89
CA GLY A 173 16.47 14.92 -17.54
C GLY A 173 16.45 16.29 -18.19
N ASN A 174 15.26 16.84 -18.40
CA ASN A 174 15.07 18.19 -18.94
C ASN A 174 13.98 18.97 -18.19
N ASP A 175 14.08 20.30 -18.21
CA ASP A 175 13.17 21.20 -17.48
C ASP A 175 11.73 21.25 -18.07
N HIS A 176 11.49 20.60 -19.21
CA HIS A 176 10.22 20.60 -19.93
C HIS A 176 9.64 19.18 -20.07
N GLU A 177 9.95 18.29 -19.12
CA GLU A 177 9.44 16.92 -19.12
C GLU A 177 7.95 16.88 -18.76
N LYS A 178 7.16 16.38 -19.71
CA LYS A 178 5.75 16.11 -19.51
C LYS A 178 5.55 14.66 -19.07
N ASP A 179 4.87 14.45 -17.95
CA ASP A 179 4.47 13.13 -17.48
C ASP A 179 3.08 13.23 -16.88
N ARG A 180 2.17 12.36 -17.30
CA ARG A 180 0.86 12.24 -16.68
C ARG A 180 0.79 10.94 -15.90
N ARG A 181 -0.01 10.98 -14.85
CA ARG A 181 -0.23 9.86 -13.96
C ARG A 181 -1.68 9.75 -13.61
N ILE A 182 -2.23 8.55 -13.74
CA ILE A 182 -3.55 8.23 -13.23
C ILE A 182 -3.44 7.39 -11.95
N ARG A 183 -4.29 7.66 -10.96
CA ARG A 183 -4.35 6.89 -9.71
C ARG A 183 -5.76 6.85 -9.17
N PHE A 184 -6.11 5.74 -8.52
CA PHE A 184 -7.28 5.69 -7.65
C PHE A 184 -7.05 6.50 -6.37
N GLU A 185 -8.06 7.28 -5.97
CA GLU A 185 -8.12 7.91 -4.65
C GLU A 185 -8.91 7.03 -3.68
N ASN A 186 -10.02 6.49 -4.16
CA ASN A 186 -10.85 5.55 -3.43
C ASN A 186 -11.22 4.38 -4.34
N ALA A 187 -10.77 3.19 -3.95
CA ALA A 187 -11.07 1.94 -4.61
C ALA A 187 -11.43 0.91 -3.52
N PRO A 188 -12.72 0.70 -3.25
CA PRO A 188 -13.16 -0.30 -2.27
C PRO A 188 -12.66 -1.70 -2.64
N ARG A 189 -12.25 -2.49 -1.64
CA ARG A 189 -11.76 -3.87 -1.87
C ARG A 189 -12.86 -4.87 -2.17
N PHE A 190 -14.11 -4.55 -1.84
CA PHE A 190 -15.25 -5.43 -2.00
C PHE A 190 -16.39 -4.72 -2.72
N GLY A 191 -17.09 -5.44 -3.58
CA GLY A 191 -18.29 -4.95 -4.27
C GLY A 191 -19.33 -6.07 -4.40
N LEU A 192 -20.61 -5.69 -4.52
CA LEU A 192 -21.68 -6.65 -4.77
C LEU A 192 -21.74 -6.97 -6.26
N VAL A 193 -21.81 -8.27 -6.59
CA VAL A 193 -21.92 -8.72 -7.98
C VAL A 193 -23.20 -8.16 -8.61
N GLY A 194 -23.10 -7.58 -9.80
CA GLY A 194 -24.22 -7.02 -10.56
C GLY A 194 -24.74 -5.67 -10.06
N LYS A 195 -24.18 -5.12 -8.97
CA LYS A 195 -24.51 -3.77 -8.49
C LYS A 195 -23.40 -2.77 -8.85
N PRO A 196 -23.74 -1.48 -9.05
CA PRO A 196 -22.74 -0.45 -9.25
C PRO A 196 -21.89 -0.26 -8.00
N LEU A 197 -20.58 -0.14 -8.18
CA LEU A 197 -19.61 0.20 -7.16
C LEU A 197 -19.06 1.60 -7.42
N ASP A 198 -19.16 2.47 -6.42
CA ASP A 198 -18.65 3.83 -6.49
C ASP A 198 -17.15 3.87 -6.14
N MET A 199 -16.39 4.49 -7.02
CA MET A 199 -14.94 4.67 -6.95
C MET A 199 -14.57 6.13 -7.25
N THR A 200 -13.35 6.51 -6.96
CA THR A 200 -12.83 7.84 -7.28
C THR A 200 -11.39 7.74 -7.76
N TYR A 201 -11.07 8.47 -8.81
CA TYR A 201 -9.73 8.52 -9.40
C TYR A 201 -9.32 9.96 -9.70
N ARG A 202 -8.01 10.18 -9.90
CA ARG A 202 -7.45 11.46 -10.29
C ARG A 202 -6.39 11.27 -11.36
N VAL A 203 -6.40 12.15 -12.35
CA VAL A 203 -5.32 12.32 -13.32
C VAL A 203 -4.46 13.50 -12.88
N ILE A 204 -3.15 13.33 -12.85
CA ILE A 204 -2.15 14.32 -12.42
C ILE A 204 -1.20 14.54 -13.62
N SER A 205 -0.76 15.77 -13.84
CA SER A 205 0.26 16.14 -14.84
C SER A 205 1.38 16.92 -14.13
N THR A 206 2.62 16.85 -14.62
CA THR A 206 3.76 17.62 -14.06
C THR A 206 3.59 19.13 -14.24
N GLU A 207 2.95 19.56 -15.34
CA GLU A 207 2.57 20.96 -15.51
C GLU A 207 1.19 21.19 -14.90
N ASN A 208 0.86 22.44 -14.52
CA ASN A 208 -0.51 22.87 -14.15
C ASN A 208 -1.46 22.83 -15.36
N GLU A 209 -1.33 21.81 -16.21
CA GLU A 209 -2.19 21.50 -17.31
C GLU A 209 -3.59 21.23 -16.76
N THR A 210 -4.51 22.11 -17.11
CA THR A 210 -5.93 21.95 -16.82
C THR A 210 -6.64 21.69 -18.14
N GLY A 211 -6.92 20.42 -18.42
CA GLY A 211 -7.56 20.01 -19.66
C GLY A 211 -8.37 18.72 -19.49
N PRO A 212 -9.32 18.45 -20.41
CA PRO A 212 -10.02 17.17 -20.45
C PRO A 212 -9.07 16.07 -20.96
N VAL A 213 -9.13 14.90 -20.33
CA VAL A 213 -8.39 13.70 -20.71
C VAL A 213 -9.36 12.52 -20.74
N ASP A 214 -9.30 11.74 -21.81
CA ASP A 214 -10.11 10.53 -21.95
C ASP A 214 -9.47 9.39 -21.15
N VAL A 215 -10.25 8.80 -20.27
CA VAL A 215 -9.86 7.68 -19.40
C VAL A 215 -10.63 6.44 -19.83
N ARG A 216 -9.91 5.46 -20.38
CA ARG A 216 -10.48 4.15 -20.71
C ARG A 216 -10.60 3.31 -19.45
N VAL A 217 -11.81 2.85 -19.16
CA VAL A 217 -12.12 1.98 -18.02
C VAL A 217 -12.30 0.56 -18.53
N SER A 218 -11.53 -0.37 -17.99
CA SER A 218 -11.63 -1.79 -18.33
C SER A 218 -11.85 -2.64 -17.09
N VAL A 219 -12.69 -3.67 -17.21
CA VAL A 219 -12.94 -4.66 -16.15
C VAL A 219 -12.55 -6.03 -16.68
N ASN A 220 -11.62 -6.70 -16.00
CA ASN A 220 -11.06 -8.00 -16.41
C ASN A 220 -10.53 -8.01 -17.86
N GLY A 221 -10.02 -6.87 -18.33
CA GLY A 221 -9.46 -6.69 -19.68
C GLY A 221 -10.47 -6.32 -20.76
N GLU A 222 -11.77 -6.24 -20.45
CA GLU A 222 -12.79 -5.76 -21.37
C GLU A 222 -13.08 -4.27 -21.10
N GLN A 223 -13.00 -3.43 -22.13
CA GLN A 223 -13.31 -2.02 -22.01
C GLN A 223 -14.82 -1.82 -21.80
N VAL A 224 -15.20 -1.22 -20.66
CA VAL A 224 -16.60 -1.02 -20.27
C VAL A 224 -17.09 0.41 -20.55
N SER A 225 -16.22 1.42 -20.39
CA SER A 225 -16.56 2.82 -20.62
C SER A 225 -15.33 3.67 -20.96
N VAL A 226 -15.60 4.89 -21.42
CA VAL A 226 -14.60 5.96 -21.57
C VAL A 226 -15.14 7.16 -20.79
N GLU A 227 -14.40 7.57 -19.78
CA GLU A 227 -14.75 8.73 -18.93
C GLU A 227 -13.95 9.96 -19.36
N HIS A 228 -14.56 11.14 -19.25
CA HIS A 228 -13.86 12.40 -19.47
C HIS A 228 -13.41 12.98 -18.13
N ALA A 229 -12.11 12.91 -17.85
CA ALA A 229 -11.51 13.41 -16.63
C ALA A 229 -10.95 14.82 -16.80
N THR A 230 -10.99 15.64 -15.74
CA THR A 230 -10.26 16.91 -15.70
C THR A 230 -8.98 16.72 -14.92
N VAL A 231 -7.83 17.02 -15.53
CA VAL A 231 -6.52 16.92 -14.86
C VAL A 231 -6.52 17.76 -13.57
N GLY A 232 -5.98 17.17 -12.50
CA GLY A 232 -5.88 17.75 -11.17
C GLY A 232 -7.13 17.56 -10.28
N GLN A 233 -8.27 17.15 -10.84
CA GLN A 233 -9.53 16.98 -10.10
C GLN A 233 -9.85 15.50 -9.80
N ALA A 234 -10.49 15.27 -8.65
CA ALA A 234 -11.03 13.97 -8.29
C ALA A 234 -12.32 13.73 -9.08
N MET A 235 -12.34 12.66 -9.88
CA MET A 235 -13.46 12.30 -10.74
C MET A 235 -14.17 11.05 -10.17
N PRO A 236 -15.50 11.06 -10.07
CA PRO A 236 -16.26 9.88 -9.68
C PRO A 236 -16.21 8.85 -10.80
N LEU A 237 -16.25 7.57 -10.42
CA LEU A 237 -16.32 6.44 -11.33
C LEU A 237 -17.30 5.42 -10.78
N GLN A 238 -18.21 4.93 -11.61
CA GLN A 238 -19.13 3.87 -11.23
C GLN A 238 -18.91 2.65 -12.12
N VAL A 239 -18.55 1.52 -11.51
CA VAL A 239 -18.26 0.27 -12.22
C VAL A 239 -19.16 -0.84 -11.69
N THR A 240 -19.76 -1.63 -12.57
CA THR A 240 -20.54 -2.81 -12.16
C THR A 240 -19.62 -4.03 -12.09
N ILE A 241 -19.65 -4.76 -10.96
CA ILE A 241 -18.81 -5.94 -10.75
C ILE A 241 -19.43 -7.16 -11.44
N PRO A 242 -18.79 -7.76 -12.46
CA PRO A 242 -19.41 -8.77 -13.31
C PRO A 242 -19.52 -10.16 -12.65
N GLY A 243 -18.57 -10.51 -11.79
CA GLY A 243 -18.47 -11.87 -11.24
C GLY A 243 -18.02 -11.90 -9.78
N ALA A 244 -18.30 -13.03 -9.14
CA ALA A 244 -17.82 -13.30 -7.78
C ALA A 244 -16.31 -13.59 -7.77
N GLY A 245 -15.63 -13.21 -6.69
CA GLY A 245 -14.18 -13.32 -6.56
C GLY A 245 -13.44 -12.11 -7.15
N ARG A 246 -12.15 -12.28 -7.48
CA ARG A 246 -11.27 -11.15 -7.82
C ARG A 246 -11.57 -10.56 -9.19
N ASN A 247 -11.94 -9.30 -9.22
CA ASN A 247 -12.10 -8.49 -10.44
C ASN A 247 -10.98 -7.47 -10.53
N ILE A 248 -10.47 -7.24 -11.74
CA ILE A 248 -9.40 -6.29 -12.05
C ILE A 248 -10.02 -5.09 -12.75
N ILE A 249 -9.96 -3.92 -12.12
CA ILE A 249 -10.41 -2.66 -12.71
C ILE A 249 -9.17 -1.89 -13.13
N GLU A 250 -9.05 -1.61 -14.42
CA GLU A 250 -7.95 -0.86 -15.02
C GLU A 250 -8.47 0.49 -15.54
N LEU A 251 -7.76 1.55 -15.18
CA LEU A 251 -7.89 2.87 -15.82
C LEU A 251 -6.66 3.12 -16.66
N ALA A 252 -6.86 3.56 -17.89
CA ALA A 252 -5.76 3.90 -18.80
C ALA A 252 -6.03 5.23 -19.50
N ILE A 253 -4.99 6.06 -19.64
CA ILE A 253 -5.00 7.27 -20.47
C ILE A 253 -4.08 7.07 -21.66
N ASP A 254 -4.43 7.66 -22.80
CA ASP A 254 -3.62 7.54 -24.01
C ASP A 254 -2.37 8.42 -23.92
N ARG A 255 -1.24 7.90 -24.39
CA ARG A 255 0.03 8.61 -24.37
C ARG A 255 -0.02 9.87 -25.23
N GLU A 256 0.50 10.98 -24.71
CA GLU A 256 0.59 12.24 -25.42
C GLU A 256 1.98 12.44 -26.06
N PRO A 257 2.08 13.13 -27.21
CA PRO A 257 3.38 13.48 -27.78
C PRO A 257 4.24 14.27 -26.79
N GLY A 258 5.48 13.83 -26.58
CA GLY A 258 6.41 14.46 -25.63
C GLY A 258 6.33 13.91 -24.21
N GLU A 259 5.43 12.97 -23.93
CA GLU A 259 5.32 12.32 -22.63
C GLU A 259 6.49 11.37 -22.36
N LEU A 260 7.09 11.49 -21.18
CA LEU A 260 8.31 10.81 -20.76
C LEU A 260 8.14 9.28 -20.73
N THR A 261 7.06 8.80 -20.09
CA THR A 261 6.73 7.37 -20.02
C THR A 261 5.21 7.15 -20.12
N ASP A 262 4.80 5.98 -20.62
CA ASP A 262 3.40 5.55 -20.59
C ASP A 262 3.10 4.62 -19.40
N THR A 263 4.10 4.33 -18.57
CA THR A 263 3.94 3.42 -17.43
C THR A 263 3.02 4.01 -16.36
N ASN A 264 3.09 5.34 -16.17
CA ASN A 264 2.26 6.07 -15.20
C ASN A 264 0.84 6.33 -15.72
N ASN A 265 0.58 6.04 -16.99
CA ASN A 265 -0.72 6.25 -17.63
C ASN A 265 -1.73 5.14 -17.34
N ARG A 266 -1.41 4.20 -16.43
CA ARG A 266 -2.29 3.10 -16.03
C ARG A 266 -2.41 2.98 -14.53
N ALA A 267 -3.62 2.71 -14.05
CA ALA A 267 -3.90 2.39 -12.66
C ALA A 267 -4.75 1.13 -12.57
N ILE A 268 -4.39 0.23 -11.65
CA ILE A 268 -5.09 -1.04 -11.44
C ILE A 268 -5.62 -1.09 -10.01
N ALA A 269 -6.89 -1.45 -9.86
CA ALA A 269 -7.54 -1.77 -8.60
C ALA A 269 -8.06 -3.21 -8.62
N LEU A 270 -7.88 -3.92 -7.51
CA LEU A 270 -8.40 -5.28 -7.31
C LEU A 270 -9.63 -5.19 -6.41
N VAL A 271 -10.76 -5.70 -6.90
CA VAL A 271 -12.05 -5.69 -6.18
C VAL A 271 -12.61 -7.10 -6.12
N ASP A 272 -12.85 -7.61 -4.91
CA ASP A 272 -13.49 -8.90 -4.70
C ASP A 272 -15.02 -8.77 -4.73
N GLY A 273 -15.63 -9.44 -5.71
CA GLY A 273 -17.08 -9.52 -5.88
C GLY A 273 -17.70 -10.52 -4.90
N ILE A 274 -18.62 -10.05 -4.07
CA ILE A 274 -19.40 -10.86 -3.13
C ILE A 274 -20.83 -10.95 -3.63
N ARG A 275 -21.44 -12.13 -3.54
CA ARG A 275 -22.87 -12.31 -3.85
C ARG A 275 -23.72 -11.91 -2.64
N GLU A 276 -24.88 -11.33 -2.90
CA GLU A 276 -25.92 -11.17 -1.89
C GLU A 276 -26.56 -12.55 -1.62
N ASN A 277 -26.81 -12.89 -0.36
CA ASN A 277 -27.46 -14.16 -0.01
C ASN A 277 -28.96 -14.09 -0.33
N LEU A 278 -29.48 -15.15 -0.96
CA LEU A 278 -30.90 -15.37 -1.17
C LEU A 278 -31.55 -15.78 0.15
N ARG A 279 -32.49 -14.97 0.64
CA ARG A 279 -33.24 -15.27 1.87
C ARG A 279 -34.50 -16.05 1.51
N VAL A 280 -34.57 -17.31 1.97
CA VAL A 280 -35.66 -18.24 1.61
C VAL A 280 -36.47 -18.64 2.84
N LEU A 281 -37.78 -18.48 2.78
CA LEU A 281 -38.73 -18.98 3.77
C LEU A 281 -39.38 -20.28 3.28
N LEU A 282 -39.07 -21.41 3.93
CA LEU A 282 -39.67 -22.71 3.64
C LEU A 282 -40.67 -23.10 4.74
N VAL A 283 -41.94 -23.30 4.35
CA VAL A 283 -43.02 -23.67 5.26
C VAL A 283 -43.64 -24.99 4.81
N SER A 284 -43.43 -26.01 5.63
CA SER A 284 -43.83 -27.39 5.34
C SER A 284 -45.06 -27.76 6.16
N GLY A 285 -46.15 -28.16 5.49
CA GLY A 285 -47.43 -28.45 6.13
C GLY A 285 -47.49 -29.79 6.86
N GLU A 286 -46.69 -30.77 6.44
CA GLU A 286 -46.57 -32.07 7.09
C GLU A 286 -45.17 -32.66 6.88
N PRO A 287 -44.63 -33.44 7.84
CA PRO A 287 -43.34 -34.10 7.67
C PRO A 287 -43.37 -35.14 6.55
N HIS A 288 -42.48 -35.02 5.56
CA HIS A 288 -42.33 -36.00 4.48
C HIS A 288 -40.87 -36.12 4.01
N ALA A 289 -40.57 -37.15 3.22
CA ALA A 289 -39.20 -37.43 2.79
C ALA A 289 -38.59 -36.32 1.92
N GLY A 290 -39.42 -35.60 1.14
CA GLY A 290 -38.98 -34.50 0.29
C GLY A 290 -38.56 -33.25 1.06
N GLU A 291 -39.05 -33.04 2.29
CA GLU A 291 -38.65 -31.92 3.15
C GLU A 291 -37.14 -31.97 3.45
N ARG A 292 -36.60 -33.17 3.68
CA ARG A 292 -35.14 -33.37 3.85
C ARG A 292 -34.38 -33.00 2.59
N THR A 293 -34.93 -33.31 1.42
CA THR A 293 -34.33 -32.97 0.13
C THR A 293 -34.27 -31.46 -0.05
N TRP A 294 -35.38 -30.74 0.19
CA TRP A 294 -35.42 -29.27 0.13
C TRP A 294 -34.39 -28.63 1.06
N ARG A 295 -34.38 -29.03 2.33
CA ARG A 295 -33.45 -28.49 3.31
C ARG A 295 -32.00 -28.78 2.93
N ASN A 296 -31.69 -29.99 2.48
CA ASN A 296 -30.32 -30.34 2.09
C ASN A 296 -29.87 -29.56 0.85
N LEU A 297 -30.75 -29.41 -0.14
CA LEU A 297 -30.47 -28.64 -1.35
C LEU A 297 -30.18 -27.17 -1.00
N LEU A 298 -31.10 -26.53 -0.29
CA LEU A 298 -31.00 -25.10 0.04
C LEU A 298 -29.88 -24.81 1.04
N LYS A 299 -29.65 -25.67 2.04
CA LYS A 299 -28.53 -25.48 2.99
C LYS A 299 -27.15 -25.81 2.41
N SER A 300 -27.08 -26.52 1.28
CA SER A 300 -25.80 -26.86 0.66
C SER A 300 -25.16 -25.66 -0.05
N ASP A 301 -25.96 -24.66 -0.41
CA ASP A 301 -25.48 -23.43 -1.02
C ASP A 301 -25.24 -22.36 0.06
N ALA A 302 -23.99 -21.90 0.18
CA ALA A 302 -23.60 -20.86 1.14
C ALA A 302 -24.21 -19.49 0.83
N SER A 303 -24.76 -19.31 -0.38
CA SER A 303 -25.46 -18.11 -0.79
C SER A 303 -26.96 -18.12 -0.46
N VAL A 304 -27.45 -19.12 0.29
CA VAL A 304 -28.87 -19.23 0.68
C VAL A 304 -29.03 -19.19 2.20
N ASP A 305 -29.73 -18.18 2.68
CA ASP A 305 -30.15 -18.07 4.07
C ASP A 305 -31.55 -18.67 4.24
N LEU A 306 -31.61 -19.93 4.70
CA LEU A 306 -32.85 -20.69 4.83
C LEU A 306 -33.48 -20.56 6.23
N VAL A 307 -34.69 -20.02 6.28
CA VAL A 307 -35.60 -20.11 7.43
C VAL A 307 -36.64 -21.21 7.15
N HIS A 308 -36.65 -22.27 7.96
CA HIS A 308 -37.50 -23.45 7.72
C HIS A 308 -38.39 -23.77 8.92
N PHE A 309 -39.69 -23.97 8.65
CA PHE A 309 -40.69 -24.40 9.63
C PHE A 309 -41.48 -25.61 9.14
N THR A 310 -41.71 -26.57 10.04
CA THR A 310 -42.56 -27.75 9.79
C THR A 310 -43.71 -27.78 10.78
N ILE A 311 -44.94 -27.90 10.30
CA ILE A 311 -46.12 -28.07 11.16
C ILE A 311 -46.20 -29.54 11.58
N LEU A 312 -45.86 -29.82 12.84
CA LEU A 312 -45.70 -31.19 13.34
C LEU A 312 -47.03 -31.88 13.71
N ARG A 313 -48.12 -31.14 13.94
CA ARG A 313 -49.40 -31.71 14.36
C ARG A 313 -50.60 -30.93 13.78
N PRO A 314 -51.59 -31.61 13.17
CA PRO A 314 -52.86 -31.00 12.79
C PRO A 314 -53.68 -30.58 14.03
N PRO A 315 -54.36 -29.41 14.02
CA PRO A 315 -55.16 -28.91 15.16
C PRO A 315 -56.30 -29.83 15.61
N GLU A 316 -56.76 -30.71 14.71
CA GLU A 316 -57.94 -31.59 14.89
C GLU A 316 -57.68 -32.75 15.87
N LYS A 317 -56.42 -33.11 16.13
CA LYS A 317 -56.04 -34.11 17.15
C LYS A 317 -55.79 -33.39 18.49
N GLN A 318 -56.87 -32.93 19.12
CA GLN A 318 -56.83 -32.16 20.36
C GLN A 318 -56.46 -33.05 21.58
N ASP A 319 -55.27 -32.83 22.12
CA ASP A 319 -55.14 -32.68 23.58
C ASP A 319 -55.36 -31.18 23.85
N GLY A 320 -55.96 -30.80 24.98
CA GLY A 320 -56.35 -29.41 25.32
C GLY A 320 -55.21 -28.39 25.48
N THR A 321 -54.10 -28.57 24.77
CA THR A 321 -52.92 -27.72 24.71
C THR A 321 -53.10 -26.61 23.66
N PRO A 322 -52.88 -25.33 24.00
CA PRO A 322 -52.91 -24.20 23.07
C PRO A 322 -52.05 -24.41 21.80
N ILE A 323 -52.50 -23.90 20.64
CA ILE A 323 -51.84 -24.13 19.33
C ILE A 323 -50.38 -23.63 19.28
N ASN A 324 -50.08 -22.54 19.99
CA ASN A 324 -48.72 -22.01 20.15
C ASN A 324 -47.77 -22.93 20.93
N GLU A 325 -48.30 -23.94 21.63
CA GLU A 325 -47.55 -24.95 22.38
C GLU A 325 -47.43 -26.29 21.63
N LEU A 326 -48.01 -26.41 20.42
CA LEU A 326 -47.93 -27.62 19.59
C LEU A 326 -46.65 -27.70 18.73
N SER A 327 -45.81 -26.66 18.75
CA SER A 327 -44.53 -26.59 18.05
C SER A 327 -43.38 -26.47 19.06
N LEU A 328 -42.22 -27.09 18.79
CA LEU A 328 -41.05 -27.04 19.69
C LEU A 328 -40.58 -25.60 19.98
N ILE A 329 -40.89 -24.68 19.06
CA ILE A 329 -40.78 -23.23 19.13
C ILE A 329 -42.05 -22.68 18.46
N ALA A 330 -42.77 -21.73 19.07
CA ALA A 330 -44.00 -21.18 18.48
C ALA A 330 -43.73 -20.59 17.09
N PHE A 331 -44.59 -20.88 16.12
CA PHE A 331 -44.45 -20.36 14.75
C PHE A 331 -44.67 -18.84 14.75
N PRO A 332 -43.64 -18.00 14.45
CA PRO A 332 -43.72 -16.56 14.59
C PRO A 332 -44.39 -15.94 13.36
N THR A 333 -45.66 -16.28 13.14
CA THR A 333 -46.43 -15.93 11.93
C THR A 333 -46.46 -14.43 11.66
N ARG A 334 -46.62 -13.61 12.70
CA ARG A 334 -46.61 -12.14 12.57
C ARG A 334 -45.24 -11.62 12.11
N GLU A 335 -44.16 -12.11 12.73
CA GLU A 335 -42.82 -11.65 12.39
C GLU A 335 -42.49 -12.00 10.94
N LEU A 336 -42.81 -13.22 10.50
CA LEU A 336 -42.48 -13.71 9.16
C LEU A 336 -43.36 -13.11 8.06
N PHE A 337 -44.68 -13.05 8.27
CA PHE A 337 -45.65 -12.71 7.22
C PHE A 337 -46.18 -11.28 7.29
N VAL A 338 -45.81 -10.50 8.30
CA VAL A 338 -46.20 -9.09 8.42
C VAL A 338 -44.97 -8.20 8.49
N GLU A 339 -44.05 -8.48 9.42
CA GLU A 339 -42.93 -7.57 9.69
C GLU A 339 -41.77 -7.80 8.72
N LYS A 340 -41.43 -9.06 8.44
CA LYS A 340 -40.27 -9.48 7.64
C LYS A 340 -40.64 -10.11 6.30
N ILE A 341 -41.89 -10.01 5.83
CA ILE A 341 -42.28 -10.65 4.56
C ILE A 341 -41.46 -10.12 3.36
N LYS A 342 -41.15 -8.82 3.38
CA LYS A 342 -40.28 -8.14 2.39
C LYS A 342 -38.80 -8.51 2.50
N ASP A 343 -38.41 -9.20 3.56
CA ASP A 343 -37.04 -9.66 3.75
C ASP A 343 -36.78 -11.02 3.09
N PHE A 344 -37.81 -11.69 2.55
CA PHE A 344 -37.61 -12.93 1.82
C PHE A 344 -37.62 -12.67 0.33
N ASP A 345 -36.63 -13.23 -0.37
CA ASP A 345 -36.58 -13.21 -1.83
C ASP A 345 -37.48 -14.30 -2.43
N LEU A 346 -37.71 -15.38 -1.67
CA LEU A 346 -38.54 -16.51 -2.05
C LEU A 346 -39.29 -17.10 -0.85
N ILE A 347 -40.58 -17.32 -1.01
CA ILE A 347 -41.43 -18.10 -0.09
C ILE A 347 -41.77 -19.44 -0.75
N ILE A 348 -41.55 -20.53 -0.03
CA ILE A 348 -41.85 -21.90 -0.48
C ILE A 348 -42.90 -22.50 0.45
N PHE A 349 -44.05 -22.87 -0.11
CA PHE A 349 -45.03 -23.73 0.53
C PHE A 349 -44.83 -25.18 0.08
N ASP A 350 -44.43 -26.04 1.02
CA ASP A 350 -44.22 -27.46 0.78
C ASP A 350 -45.34 -28.28 1.44
N ARG A 351 -46.19 -28.89 0.61
CA ARG A 351 -47.35 -29.69 1.03
C ARG A 351 -48.22 -29.01 2.08
N TYR A 352 -48.36 -27.69 1.95
CA TYR A 352 -49.00 -26.83 2.92
C TYR A 352 -50.51 -26.78 2.71
N GLN A 353 -51.25 -26.78 3.82
CA GLN A 353 -52.72 -26.74 3.86
C GLN A 353 -53.17 -25.63 4.80
N HIS A 354 -54.32 -25.04 4.51
CA HIS A 354 -54.98 -24.12 5.43
C HIS A 354 -55.54 -24.90 6.63
N ARG A 355 -54.86 -24.84 7.78
CA ARG A 355 -55.21 -25.57 9.02
C ARG A 355 -55.21 -24.67 10.27
N ASP A 356 -55.83 -23.50 10.21
CA ASP A 356 -55.91 -22.50 11.31
C ASP A 356 -54.57 -22.00 11.91
N VAL A 357 -53.43 -22.46 11.38
CA VAL A 357 -52.08 -22.02 11.81
C VAL A 357 -51.75 -20.62 11.32
N LEU A 358 -52.19 -20.27 10.11
CA LEU A 358 -51.95 -18.98 9.48
C LEU A 358 -53.29 -18.25 9.29
N PRO A 359 -53.49 -17.07 9.91
CA PRO A 359 -54.71 -16.29 9.77
C PRO A 359 -55.03 -15.95 8.31
N ILE A 360 -56.33 -15.83 7.98
CA ILE A 360 -56.77 -15.57 6.60
C ILE A 360 -56.15 -14.30 5.99
N LEU A 361 -55.96 -13.27 6.83
CA LEU A 361 -55.36 -11.99 6.44
C LEU A 361 -53.90 -12.14 5.98
N TYR A 362 -53.15 -13.13 6.47
CA TYR A 362 -51.75 -13.27 6.10
C TYR A 362 -51.58 -13.84 4.69
N TYR A 363 -52.55 -14.59 4.18
CA TYR A 363 -52.55 -14.99 2.76
C TYR A 363 -52.68 -13.79 1.83
N ASP A 364 -53.43 -12.76 2.24
CA ASP A 364 -53.56 -11.50 1.48
C ASP A 364 -52.22 -10.75 1.39
N TYR A 365 -51.46 -10.69 2.50
CA TYR A 365 -50.11 -10.13 2.49
C TYR A 365 -49.13 -10.91 1.61
N ILE A 366 -49.26 -12.24 1.54
CA ILE A 366 -48.44 -13.05 0.64
C ILE A 366 -48.82 -12.77 -0.82
N SER A 367 -50.11 -12.64 -1.14
CA SER A 367 -50.54 -12.22 -2.48
C SER A 367 -49.96 -10.86 -2.86
N GLU A 368 -50.07 -9.86 -1.99
CA GLU A 368 -49.51 -8.52 -2.21
C GLU A 368 -47.98 -8.55 -2.37
N TYR A 369 -47.29 -9.39 -1.61
CA TYR A 369 -45.85 -9.61 -1.75
C TYR A 369 -45.49 -10.12 -3.15
N VAL A 370 -46.22 -11.10 -3.68
CA VAL A 370 -46.01 -11.63 -5.03
C VAL A 370 -46.31 -10.56 -6.10
N GLU A 371 -47.40 -9.81 -5.93
CA GLU A 371 -47.76 -8.71 -6.84
C GLU A 371 -46.69 -7.60 -6.90
N LYS A 372 -45.95 -7.39 -5.80
CA LYS A 372 -44.83 -6.43 -5.72
C LYS A 372 -43.49 -6.99 -6.22
N GLY A 373 -43.49 -8.19 -6.82
CA GLY A 373 -42.30 -8.82 -7.41
C GLY A 373 -41.62 -9.88 -6.54
N GLY A 374 -42.21 -10.24 -5.40
CA GLY A 374 -41.76 -11.37 -4.58
C GLY A 374 -42.01 -12.72 -5.26
N ALA A 375 -41.20 -13.73 -4.94
CA ALA A 375 -41.34 -15.06 -5.53
C ALA A 375 -42.08 -16.02 -4.59
N LEU A 376 -43.03 -16.77 -5.15
CA LEU A 376 -43.77 -17.82 -4.44
C LEU A 376 -43.64 -19.15 -5.19
N LEU A 377 -43.19 -20.19 -4.49
CA LEU A 377 -43.14 -21.56 -5.00
C LEU A 377 -44.06 -22.46 -4.17
N ILE A 378 -44.83 -23.29 -4.87
CA ILE A 378 -45.76 -24.23 -4.23
C ILE A 378 -45.41 -25.65 -4.68
N ALA A 379 -44.89 -26.45 -3.75
CA ALA A 379 -44.72 -27.88 -3.92
C ALA A 379 -45.97 -28.57 -3.38
N ALA A 380 -46.96 -28.78 -4.25
CA ALA A 380 -48.28 -29.29 -3.88
C ALA A 380 -48.35 -30.83 -3.95
N GLY A 381 -49.07 -31.45 -3.00
CA GLY A 381 -49.53 -32.84 -3.07
C GLY A 381 -51.06 -32.95 -3.25
N PRO A 382 -51.66 -34.14 -3.00
CA PRO A 382 -53.10 -34.37 -3.13
C PRO A 382 -53.96 -33.37 -2.36
N GLU A 383 -53.44 -32.86 -1.25
CA GLU A 383 -54.08 -31.86 -0.41
C GLU A 383 -54.42 -30.54 -1.09
N TYR A 384 -53.73 -30.20 -2.17
CA TYR A 384 -54.02 -29.00 -2.95
C TYR A 384 -55.42 -29.05 -3.58
N SER A 385 -55.97 -30.25 -3.79
CA SER A 385 -57.33 -30.46 -4.29
C SER A 385 -58.40 -30.62 -3.20
N GLY A 386 -58.02 -30.58 -1.93
CA GLY A 386 -58.94 -30.74 -0.80
C GLY A 386 -59.69 -29.46 -0.40
N GLU A 387 -60.60 -29.59 0.58
CA GLU A 387 -61.33 -28.46 1.15
C GLU A 387 -60.42 -27.49 1.93
N SER A 388 -59.33 -28.00 2.52
CA SER A 388 -58.31 -27.19 3.22
C SER A 388 -57.23 -26.63 2.29
N SER A 389 -57.50 -26.53 0.98
CA SER A 389 -56.54 -26.04 0.01
C SER A 389 -56.26 -24.54 0.19
N ILE A 390 -54.98 -24.15 0.03
CA ILE A 390 -54.59 -22.73 -0.04
C ILE A 390 -55.23 -22.00 -1.21
N ALA A 391 -55.67 -22.70 -2.25
CA ALA A 391 -56.41 -22.13 -3.38
C ALA A 391 -57.81 -21.61 -3.00
N ARG A 392 -58.31 -21.95 -1.80
CA ARG A 392 -59.56 -21.43 -1.25
C ARG A 392 -59.34 -20.27 -0.27
N THR A 393 -58.15 -19.68 -0.26
CA THR A 393 -57.77 -18.52 0.54
C THR A 393 -57.52 -17.30 -0.37
N PRO A 394 -57.34 -16.08 0.17
CA PRO A 394 -56.92 -14.91 -0.61
C PRO A 394 -55.64 -15.12 -1.45
N LEU A 395 -54.84 -16.16 -1.16
CA LEU A 395 -53.69 -16.53 -1.97
C LEU A 395 -54.04 -16.86 -3.42
N MET A 396 -55.29 -17.20 -3.71
CA MET A 396 -55.76 -17.62 -5.04
C MET A 396 -55.39 -16.66 -6.17
N SER A 397 -55.26 -15.35 -5.91
CA SER A 397 -54.87 -14.36 -6.92
C SER A 397 -53.42 -14.49 -7.38
N ALA A 398 -52.54 -15.03 -6.53
CA ALA A 398 -51.12 -15.23 -6.81
C ALA A 398 -50.79 -16.65 -7.32
N LEU A 399 -51.77 -17.56 -7.37
CA LEU A 399 -51.55 -18.95 -7.79
C LEU A 399 -51.47 -19.08 -9.31
N PRO A 400 -50.50 -19.85 -9.85
CA PRO A 400 -50.37 -20.04 -11.29
C PRO A 400 -51.48 -20.94 -11.88
N ALA A 401 -52.13 -21.78 -11.06
CA ALA A 401 -53.20 -22.67 -11.47
C ALA A 401 -54.11 -23.05 -10.30
N MET A 402 -55.40 -23.24 -10.61
CA MET A 402 -56.41 -23.70 -9.64
C MET A 402 -56.52 -25.24 -9.65
N PRO A 403 -56.75 -25.87 -8.49
CA PRO A 403 -56.98 -27.31 -8.42
C PRO A 403 -58.32 -27.68 -9.07
N SER A 404 -58.38 -28.83 -9.74
CA SER A 404 -59.63 -29.39 -10.29
C SER A 404 -60.53 -30.03 -9.23
N GLY A 405 -59.99 -30.32 -8.03
CA GLY A 405 -60.70 -31.04 -6.97
C GLY A 405 -60.61 -32.57 -7.11
N GLU A 406 -60.11 -33.10 -8.22
CA GLU A 406 -59.96 -34.53 -8.46
C GLU A 406 -58.51 -34.98 -8.28
N VAL A 407 -58.28 -35.93 -7.37
CA VAL A 407 -56.98 -36.59 -7.22
C VAL A 407 -56.94 -37.84 -8.09
N VAL A 408 -56.09 -37.83 -9.12
CA VAL A 408 -55.88 -38.98 -10.00
C VAL A 408 -54.73 -39.83 -9.46
N ASP A 409 -55.07 -40.89 -8.72
CA ASP A 409 -54.08 -41.86 -8.22
C ASP A 409 -53.93 -43.01 -9.23
N LYS A 410 -52.98 -42.86 -10.16
CA LYS A 410 -52.62 -43.87 -11.16
C LYS A 410 -51.11 -43.92 -11.34
N ALA A 411 -50.57 -45.12 -11.59
CA ALA A 411 -49.18 -45.24 -12.01
C ALA A 411 -48.96 -44.50 -13.32
N PHE A 412 -47.92 -43.67 -13.38
CA PHE A 412 -47.53 -42.96 -14.57
C PHE A 412 -46.02 -43.07 -14.78
N TYR A 413 -45.59 -42.94 -16.04
CA TYR A 413 -44.19 -42.74 -16.39
C TYR A 413 -44.00 -41.26 -16.72
N PRO A 414 -43.15 -40.52 -16.01
CA PRO A 414 -42.89 -39.13 -16.33
C PRO A 414 -42.33 -39.03 -17.75
N ARG A 415 -42.89 -38.10 -18.54
CA ARG A 415 -42.38 -37.74 -19.87
C ARG A 415 -42.22 -36.23 -19.89
N LEU A 416 -41.12 -35.77 -20.49
CA LEU A 416 -40.92 -34.35 -20.77
C LEU A 416 -42.05 -33.88 -21.70
N THR A 417 -42.50 -32.66 -21.47
CA THR A 417 -43.47 -32.03 -22.36
C THR A 417 -42.73 -31.50 -23.59
N ASP A 418 -43.45 -31.13 -24.65
CA ASP A 418 -42.81 -30.47 -25.80
C ASP A 418 -42.13 -29.13 -25.42
N LEU A 419 -42.46 -28.58 -24.24
CA LEU A 419 -41.86 -27.37 -23.66
C LEU A 419 -40.61 -27.64 -22.82
N GLY A 420 -40.24 -28.91 -22.60
CA GLY A 420 -39.21 -29.33 -21.64
C GLY A 420 -39.84 -29.76 -20.34
#